data_AF-A0A946AIN4-F1
#
_entry.id   AF-A0A946AIN4-F1
#
_cell.length_a   1.000
_cell.length_b   1.000
_cell.length_c   1.000
_cell.angle_alpha   90.00
_cell.angle_beta   90.00
_cell.angle_gamma   90.00
#
_symmetry.space_group_name_H-M   'P 1'
#
loop_
_entity.id
_entity.type
_entity.pdbx_description
1 polymer ?
#
loop_
_entity_poly.entity_id
_entity_poly.type
_entity_poly.pdbx_seq_one_letter_code
_entity_poly.pdbx_strand_id
1 'polypeptide(L)'
;PIEASSDLPPFVLSINAAGEFFLNVGDNEDEALGSQEIVAQTRRVISASPETSVLVKADRSVAYGIVVGGMVMLQQGGAENVGFVTDPLDSYPVPEVETE
;
A
#
# COMPACT_ATOMS: atom_id res chain seq x y z
N PRO A 1 -0.13 20.99 14.37
CA PRO A 1 -0.30 19.64 14.96
C PRO A 1 -1.29 18.84 14.13
N ILE A 2 -0.82 17.83 13.39
CA ILE A 2 -1.74 16.92 12.70
C ILE A 2 -2.28 15.95 13.74
N GLU A 3 -3.54 16.16 14.11
CA GLU A 3 -4.34 15.25 14.92
C GLU A 3 -4.59 14.00 14.07
N ALA A 4 -3.75 12.97 14.26
CA ALA A 4 -4.00 11.62 13.77
C ALA A 4 -5.16 11.00 14.57
N SER A 5 -6.36 11.54 14.38
CA SER A 5 -7.60 11.00 14.92
C SER A 5 -8.07 9.88 14.00
N SER A 6 -7.36 8.76 14.02
CA SER A 6 -7.84 7.48 13.53
C SER A 6 -7.09 6.41 14.32
N ASP A 7 -7.69 5.97 15.42
CA ASP A 7 -7.21 4.87 16.27
C ASP A 7 -7.17 3.52 15.52
N LEU A 8 -7.63 3.50 14.27
CA LEU A 8 -7.60 2.35 13.38
C LEU A 8 -6.19 2.20 12.78
N PRO A 9 -5.55 1.03 12.94
CA PRO A 9 -4.28 0.76 12.27
C PRO A 9 -4.45 0.86 10.74
N PRO A 10 -3.51 1.49 10.02
CA PRO A 10 -3.59 1.58 8.57
C PRO A 10 -3.47 0.19 7.95
N PHE A 11 -4.21 -0.05 6.86
CA PHE A 11 -4.12 -1.27 6.09
C PHE A 11 -2.96 -1.18 5.11
N VAL A 12 -1.86 -1.88 5.39
CA VAL A 12 -0.63 -1.78 4.60
C VAL A 12 -0.43 -3.01 3.72
N LEU A 13 -0.33 -2.80 2.41
CA LEU A 13 0.16 -3.79 1.44
C LEU A 13 1.67 -3.63 1.27
N SER A 14 2.43 -4.60 1.74
CA SER A 14 3.87 -4.66 1.58
C SER A 14 4.27 -5.54 0.39
N ILE A 15 5.25 -5.09 -0.38
CA ILE A 15 5.79 -5.82 -1.54
C ILE A 15 7.29 -5.99 -1.34
N ASN A 16 7.74 -7.24 -1.24
CA ASN A 16 9.16 -7.54 -1.06
C ASN A 16 9.92 -7.48 -2.39
N ALA A 17 11.25 -7.57 -2.35
CA ALA A 17 12.10 -7.56 -3.55
C ALA A 17 11.85 -8.74 -4.51
N ALA A 18 11.23 -9.83 -4.05
CA ALA A 18 10.82 -10.96 -4.89
C ALA A 18 9.48 -10.69 -5.62
N GLY A 19 8.80 -9.57 -5.32
CA GLY A 19 7.49 -9.24 -5.86
C GLY A 19 6.34 -9.98 -5.18
N GLU A 20 6.59 -10.57 -4.00
CA GLU A 20 5.57 -11.19 -3.18
C GLU A 20 4.83 -10.12 -2.37
N PHE A 21 3.54 -10.35 -2.16
CA PHE A 21 2.63 -9.42 -1.51
C PHE A 21 2.31 -9.89 -0.09
N PHE A 22 2.34 -8.97 0.86
CA PHE A 22 2.08 -9.22 2.27
C PHE A 22 1.09 -8.18 2.78
N LEU A 23 0.19 -8.57 3.67
CA LEU A 23 -0.81 -7.67 4.25
C LEU A 23 -0.61 -7.56 5.74
N ASN A 24 -0.57 -6.32 6.26
CA ASN A 24 -0.48 -6.05 7.70
C ASN A 24 -1.87 -6.18 8.36
N VAL A 25 -2.52 -7.35 8.23
CA VAL A 25 -3.83 -7.61 8.84
C VAL A 25 -4.04 -9.08 9.24
N GLY A 26 -4.52 -9.28 10.47
CA GLY A 26 -4.75 -10.61 11.05
C GLY A 26 -3.45 -11.33 11.40
N ASP A 27 -3.50 -12.65 11.60
CA ASP A 27 -2.35 -13.46 12.03
C ASP A 27 -1.34 -13.83 10.91
N ASN A 28 -1.53 -13.33 9.68
CA ASN A 28 -0.80 -13.79 8.49
C ASN A 28 0.08 -12.67 7.89
N GLU A 29 0.60 -11.78 8.74
CA GLU A 29 1.37 -10.61 8.31
C GLU A 29 2.68 -10.98 7.60
N ASP A 30 3.20 -12.17 7.88
CA ASP A 30 4.46 -12.71 7.34
C ASP A 30 4.27 -13.68 6.16
N GLU A 31 3.03 -13.98 5.76
CA GLU A 31 2.76 -14.90 4.66
C GLU A 31 2.53 -14.18 3.33
N ALA A 32 3.15 -14.71 2.27
CA ALA A 32 2.93 -14.23 0.92
C ALA A 32 1.52 -14.58 0.46
N LEU A 33 0.73 -13.56 0.16
CA LEU A 33 -0.65 -13.69 -0.27
C LEU A 33 -0.78 -13.64 -1.78
N GLY A 34 -1.66 -14.49 -2.31
CA GLY A 34 -2.09 -14.44 -3.70
C GLY A 34 -3.04 -13.27 -3.96
N SER A 35 -3.19 -12.92 -5.23
CA SER A 35 -4.03 -11.79 -5.67
C SER A 35 -5.48 -11.87 -5.20
N GLN A 36 -6.10 -13.05 -5.27
CA GLN A 36 -7.48 -13.25 -4.80
C GLN A 36 -7.62 -13.08 -3.28
N GLU A 37 -6.64 -13.54 -2.51
CA GLU A 37 -6.64 -13.40 -1.05
C GLU A 37 -6.51 -11.93 -0.64
N ILE A 38 -5.64 -11.17 -1.32
CA ILE A 38 -5.48 -9.73 -1.08
C ILE A 38 -6.79 -9.00 -1.31
N VAL A 39 -7.46 -9.25 -2.44
CA VAL A 39 -8.76 -8.64 -2.76
C VAL A 39 -9.81 -9.02 -1.71
N ALA A 40 -9.86 -10.28 -1.32
CA ALA A 40 -10.83 -10.78 -0.34
C ALA A 40 -10.60 -10.19 1.06
N GLN A 41 -9.35 -10.08 1.52
CA GLN A 41 -9.02 -9.44 2.78
C GLN A 41 -9.28 -7.94 2.75
N THR A 42 -8.84 -7.25 1.69
CA THR A 42 -9.08 -5.81 1.50
C THR A 42 -10.58 -5.51 1.57
N ARG A 43 -11.40 -6.31 0.88
CA ARG A 43 -12.85 -6.17 0.93
C ARG A 43 -13.44 -6.40 2.32
N ARG A 44 -12.92 -7.37 3.08
CA ARG A 44 -13.36 -7.60 4.47
C ARG A 44 -13.04 -6.40 5.36
N VAL A 45 -11.82 -5.84 5.25
CA VAL A 45 -11.38 -4.68 6.04
C VAL A 45 -12.19 -3.45 5.69
N ILE A 46 -12.28 -3.10 4.40
CA ILE A 46 -12.99 -1.90 3.95
C ILE A 46 -14.50 -2.01 4.20
N SER A 47 -15.07 -3.22 4.08
CA SER A 47 -16.49 -3.42 4.41
C SER A 47 -16.78 -3.33 5.90
N ALA A 48 -15.81 -3.61 6.78
CA ALA A 48 -15.95 -3.43 8.21
C ALA A 48 -15.67 -1.99 8.64
N SER A 49 -14.67 -1.36 8.03
CA SER A 49 -14.18 -0.01 8.33
C SER A 49 -13.84 0.73 7.02
N PRO A 50 -14.80 1.43 6.41
CA PRO A 50 -14.57 2.15 5.15
C PRO A 50 -13.62 3.36 5.30
N GLU A 51 -13.45 3.85 6.52
CA GLU A 51 -12.52 4.93 6.88
C GLU A 51 -11.06 4.47 7.02
N THR A 52 -10.77 3.16 6.90
CA THR A 52 -9.41 2.64 7.00
C THR A 52 -8.52 3.19 5.89
N SER A 53 -7.40 3.79 6.30
CA SER A 53 -6.38 4.27 5.36
C SER A 53 -5.62 3.10 4.75
N VAL A 54 -5.65 3.00 3.42
CA VAL A 54 -4.93 1.96 2.67
C VAL A 54 -3.61 2.51 2.18
N LEU A 55 -2.52 1.84 2.55
CA LEU A 55 -1.16 2.24 2.23
C LEU A 55 -0.42 1.13 1.50
N VAL A 56 0.47 1.49 0.58
CA VAL A 56 1.34 0.57 -0.15
C VAL A 56 2.79 0.85 0.21
N LYS A 57 3.49 -0.20 0.64
CA LYS A 57 4.93 -0.20 0.88
C LYS A 57 5.56 -1.15 -0.12
N ALA A 58 6.55 -0.71 -0.88
CA ALA A 58 7.28 -1.56 -1.81
C ALA A 58 8.77 -1.34 -1.66
N ASP A 59 9.57 -2.40 -1.81
CA ASP A 59 11.01 -2.23 -1.94
C ASP A 59 11.35 -1.47 -3.23
N ARG A 60 12.37 -0.62 -3.18
CA ARG A 60 12.85 0.19 -4.32
C ARG A 60 13.25 -0.65 -5.54
N SER A 61 13.59 -1.91 -5.34
CA SER A 61 14.03 -2.82 -6.40
C SER A 61 12.83 -3.44 -7.14
N VAL A 62 11.61 -3.28 -6.61
CA VAL A 62 10.39 -3.86 -7.18
C VAL A 62 10.04 -3.13 -8.47
N ALA A 63 9.77 -3.92 -9.52
CA ALA A 63 9.31 -3.37 -10.78
C ALA A 63 7.99 -2.61 -10.58
N TYR A 64 7.92 -1.39 -11.10
CA TYR A 64 6.73 -0.52 -11.01
C TYR A 64 5.41 -1.24 -11.36
N GLY A 65 5.43 -2.12 -12.37
CA GLY A 65 4.26 -2.91 -12.77
C GLY A 65 3.71 -3.82 -11.66
N ILE A 66 4.56 -4.34 -10.78
CA ILE A 66 4.14 -5.14 -9.62
C ILE A 66 3.45 -4.25 -8.59
N VAL A 67 4.00 -3.04 -8.36
CA VAL A 67 3.40 -2.05 -7.46
C VAL A 67 2.01 -1.63 -7.96
N VAL A 68 1.88 -1.35 -9.26
CA VAL A 68 0.59 -1.06 -9.90
C VAL A 68 -0.36 -2.24 -9.81
N GLY A 69 0.13 -3.47 -10.01
CA GLY A 69 -0.66 -4.69 -9.78
C GLY A 69 -1.23 -4.74 -8.35
N GLY A 70 -0.38 -4.44 -7.36
CA GLY A 70 -0.78 -4.27 -5.95
C GLY A 70 -1.93 -3.27 -5.78
N MET A 71 -1.77 -2.07 -6.32
CA MET A 71 -2.78 -1.01 -6.26
C MET A 71 -4.11 -1.42 -6.91
N VAL A 72 -4.07 -2.15 -8.03
CA VAL A 72 -5.29 -2.61 -8.71
C VAL A 72 -6.01 -3.68 -7.88
N MET A 73 -5.27 -4.55 -7.19
CA MET A 73 -5.87 -5.53 -6.28
C MET A 73 -6.56 -4.84 -5.09
N LEU A 74 -5.94 -3.80 -4.52
CA LEU A 74 -6.53 -3.01 -3.44
C LEU A 74 -7.82 -2.30 -3.89
N GLN A 75 -7.78 -1.65 -5.05
CA GLN A 75 -8.96 -0.98 -5.63
C GLN A 75 -10.10 -1.95 -5.93
N GLN A 76 -9.80 -3.15 -6.44
CA GLN A 76 -10.80 -4.22 -6.62
C GLN A 76 -11.42 -4.68 -5.29
N GLY A 77 -10.66 -4.59 -4.20
CA GLY A 77 -11.15 -4.82 -2.84
C GLY A 77 -12.02 -3.70 -2.27
N GLY A 78 -12.11 -2.55 -2.95
CA GLY A 78 -12.89 -1.39 -2.51
C GLY A 78 -12.05 -0.27 -1.89
N ALA A 79 -10.72 -0.36 -1.93
CA ALA A 79 -9.87 0.74 -1.47
C ALA A 79 -9.96 1.93 -2.43
N GLU A 80 -10.64 3.01 -2.01
CA GLU A 80 -10.80 4.22 -2.83
C GLU A 80 -9.56 5.11 -2.80
N ASN A 81 -8.85 5.15 -1.67
CA ASN A 81 -7.69 6.00 -1.45
C ASN A 81 -6.48 5.13 -1.09
N VAL A 82 -5.56 4.95 -2.05
CA VAL A 82 -4.33 4.20 -1.86
C VAL A 82 -3.16 5.19 -1.74
N GLY A 83 -2.56 5.26 -0.56
CA GLY A 83 -1.36 6.06 -0.29
C GLY A 83 -0.08 5.23 -0.45
N PHE A 84 1.06 5.90 -0.57
CA PHE A 84 2.37 5.24 -0.53
C PHE A 84 3.04 5.52 0.81
N VAL A 85 3.63 4.48 1.41
CA VAL A 85 4.60 4.65 2.48
C VAL A 85 5.94 4.96 1.82
N THR A 86 6.25 6.25 1.70
CA THR A 86 7.56 6.71 1.27
C THR A 86 8.40 7.03 2.49
N ASP A 87 9.56 6.40 2.64
CA ASP A 87 10.61 6.92 3.51
C ASP A 87 10.93 8.38 3.12
N PRO A 88 11.16 9.29 4.09
CA PRO A 88 11.33 10.71 3.83
C PRO A 88 12.39 11.00 2.75
N LEU A 89 12.00 11.90 1.85
CA LEU A 89 12.63 12.29 0.58
C LEU A 89 14.01 12.95 0.73
N ASP A 90 15.06 12.22 1.09
CA ASP A 90 16.44 12.75 1.05
C ASP A 90 17.20 12.40 -0.24
N SER A 91 16.59 11.72 -1.22
CA SER A 91 17.34 11.22 -2.40
C SER A 91 16.66 11.31 -3.76
N TYR A 92 15.57 12.07 -3.91
CA TYR A 92 15.10 12.45 -5.25
C TYR A 92 15.61 13.85 -5.56
N PRO A 93 16.66 14.03 -6.38
CA PRO A 93 16.91 15.33 -6.99
C PRO A 93 15.71 15.59 -7.90
N VAL A 94 14.85 16.51 -7.49
CA VAL A 94 13.92 17.14 -8.43
C VAL A 94 14.80 17.81 -9.49
N PRO A 95 14.75 17.40 -10.77
CA PRO A 95 15.42 18.18 -11.80
C PRO A 95 14.72 19.54 -11.80
N GLU A 96 15.45 20.58 -11.42
CA GLU A 96 14.98 21.95 -11.60
C GLU A 96 14.68 22.09 -13.10
N VAL A 97 13.41 22.31 -13.43
CA VAL A 97 13.02 22.62 -14.81
C VAL A 97 13.63 23.96 -15.14
N GLU A 98 14.82 23.96 -15.74
CA GLU A 98 15.37 25.14 -16.39
C GLU A 98 14.37 25.52 -17.49
N THR A 99 13.65 26.61 -17.24
CA THR A 99 12.78 27.24 -18.21
C THR A 99 13.66 28.07 -19.12
N GLU A 100 13.92 27.59 -20.33
CA GLU A 100 14.46 28.40 -21.43
C GLU A 100 13.73 28.09 -22.74
#